data_AF-A0ABD5PLM0-F1
#
_entry.id   AF-A0ABD5PLM0-F1
#
_cell.length_a   1.000
_cell.length_b   1.000
_cell.length_c   1.000
_cell.angle_alpha   90.00
_cell.angle_beta   90.00
_cell.angle_gamma   90.00
#
_symmetry.space_group_name_H-M   'P 1'
#
loop_
_entity.id
_entity.type
_entity.pdbx_description
1 polymer ?
#
loop_
_entity_poly.entity_id
_entity_poly.type
_entity_poly.pdbx_seq_one_letter_code
_entity_poly.pdbx_strand_id
1 'polypeptide(L)'
;MGEREPLCVRVDETVQEQFRNFTLETKGRIHGEMGRLVERAMKEYMNRDRSARIEEQLEQMNSRQQKMLELMNNSASLSSHDEAAHSHSTDVGAFTDLEPQVRKGIEKTLASLPEGEVDHSDIERAVHSAGRTDPRTVKKYRKVLESRGVLLPHPLKADEDMWIHGLRQFAVLCEASDDVTVGRLNFLLGDLEKAGVISEEDYRDALPDDFVEGRALKIDQITFNSS
;
A
#
# COMPACT_ATOMS: atom_id res chain seq x y z
N MET A 1 14.76 -1.80 40.26
CA MET A 1 15.52 -1.87 39.00
C MET A 1 14.87 -2.99 38.20
N GLY A 2 14.25 -2.68 37.06
CA GLY A 2 13.52 -3.69 36.28
C GLY A 2 14.43 -4.85 35.88
N GLU A 3 13.89 -6.06 35.94
CA GLU A 3 14.55 -7.27 35.44
C GLU A 3 14.95 -7.04 33.98
N ARG A 4 16.26 -6.92 33.73
CA ARG A 4 16.82 -6.78 32.39
C ARG A 4 17.29 -8.16 31.97
N GLU A 5 16.83 -8.61 30.81
CA GLU A 5 17.31 -9.87 30.25
C GLU A 5 18.75 -9.72 29.75
N PRO A 6 19.66 -10.65 30.09
CA PRO A 6 21.03 -10.61 29.61
C PRO A 6 21.07 -10.98 28.12
N LEU A 7 21.60 -10.07 27.29
CA LEU A 7 21.91 -10.33 25.89
C LEU A 7 23.42 -10.52 25.73
N CYS A 8 23.84 -11.71 25.30
CA CYS A 8 25.24 -12.03 25.00
C CYS A 8 25.53 -11.80 23.51
N VAL A 9 26.43 -10.86 23.21
CA VAL A 9 26.92 -10.58 21.85
C VAL A 9 28.45 -10.67 21.86
N ARG A 10 29.03 -11.19 20.79
CA ARG A 10 30.49 -11.19 20.61
C ARG A 10 30.90 -9.87 19.97
N VAL A 11 31.85 -9.21 20.59
CA VAL A 11 32.44 -7.95 20.13
C VAL A 11 33.94 -8.18 20.03
N ASP A 12 34.59 -7.50 19.07
CA ASP A 12 36.04 -7.51 18.98
C ASP A 12 36.67 -7.03 20.29
N GLU A 13 37.76 -7.70 20.70
CA GLU A 13 38.44 -7.44 21.98
C GLU A 13 38.92 -6.00 22.10
N THR A 14 39.46 -5.43 21.01
CA THR A 14 39.98 -4.05 21.02
C THR A 14 38.86 -3.04 21.20
N VAL A 15 37.71 -3.28 20.57
CA VAL A 15 36.51 -2.44 20.68
C VAL A 15 35.90 -2.57 22.08
N GLN A 16 35.89 -3.77 22.65
CA GLN A 16 35.41 -4.02 24.00
C GLN A 16 36.26 -3.27 25.04
N GLU A 17 37.59 -3.30 24.90
CA GLU A 17 38.50 -2.58 25.79
C GLU A 17 38.34 -1.06 25.68
N GLN A 18 38.29 -0.53 24.45
CA GLN A 18 38.06 0.89 24.21
C GLN A 18 36.75 1.37 24.84
N PHE A 19 35.67 0.61 24.66
CA PHE A 19 34.37 0.95 25.23
C PHE A 19 34.34 0.87 26.76
N ARG A 20 35.07 -0.10 27.34
CA ARG A 20 35.24 -0.21 28.79
C ARG A 20 35.99 1.01 29.35
N ASN A 21 37.09 1.42 28.71
CA ASN A 21 37.87 2.57 29.14
C ASN A 21 37.05 3.86 29.03
N PHE A 22 36.34 4.06 27.92
CA PHE A 22 35.43 5.19 27.73
C PHE A 22 34.35 5.26 28.83
N THR A 23 33.75 4.13 29.18
CA THR A 23 32.75 4.05 30.26
C THR A 23 33.34 4.46 31.61
N LEU A 24 34.53 3.96 31.92
CA LEU A 24 35.24 4.27 33.17
C LEU A 24 35.63 5.75 33.27
N GLU A 25 36.08 6.35 32.17
CA GLU A 25 36.42 7.78 32.11
C GLU A 25 35.17 8.66 32.26
N THR A 26 34.07 8.29 31.64
CA THR A 26 32.84 9.12 31.60
C THR A 26 32.00 9.00 32.87
N LYS A 27 31.95 7.81 33.49
CA LYS A 27 31.02 7.49 34.60
C LYS A 27 31.72 6.98 35.86
N GLY A 28 33.02 6.76 35.83
CA GLY A 28 33.76 6.15 36.94
C GLY A 28 33.45 4.66 37.12
N ARG A 29 33.86 4.09 38.26
CA ARG A 29 33.68 2.65 38.59
C ARG A 29 32.30 2.36 39.19
N ILE A 30 31.23 2.73 38.51
CA ILE A 30 29.85 2.50 38.97
C ILE A 30 29.33 1.19 38.35
N HIS A 31 28.80 0.30 39.19
CA HIS A 31 28.26 -0.99 38.76
C HIS A 31 27.02 -0.81 37.89
N GLY A 32 26.96 -1.51 36.75
CA GLY A 32 25.80 -1.50 35.84
C GLY A 32 25.73 -0.35 34.82
N GLU A 33 26.63 0.64 34.88
CA GLU A 33 26.64 1.77 33.93
C GLU A 33 27.08 1.36 32.51
N MET A 34 27.91 0.33 32.37
CA MET A 34 28.31 -0.19 31.06
C MET A 34 27.11 -0.65 30.24
N GLY A 35 26.21 -1.45 30.83
CA GLY A 35 24.99 -1.89 30.14
C GLY A 35 24.06 -0.72 29.79
N ARG A 36 23.98 0.32 30.64
CA ARG A 36 23.18 1.53 30.37
C ARG A 36 23.75 2.35 29.20
N LEU A 37 25.07 2.46 29.11
CA LEU A 37 25.72 3.15 28.00
C LEU A 37 25.55 2.40 26.68
N VAL A 38 25.63 1.05 26.69
CA VAL A 38 25.33 0.24 25.49
C VAL A 38 23.90 0.47 25.04
N GLU A 39 22.93 0.39 25.95
CA GLU A 39 21.52 0.62 25.65
C GLU A 39 21.28 2.02 25.07
N ARG A 40 21.94 3.04 25.65
CA ARG A 40 21.86 4.43 25.18
C ARG A 40 22.49 4.58 23.79
N ALA A 41 23.66 3.99 23.56
CA ALA A 41 24.35 4.06 22.28
C ALA A 41 23.54 3.38 21.17
N MET A 42 22.92 2.23 21.45
CA MET A 42 22.02 1.55 20.51
C MET A 42 20.80 2.41 20.18
N LYS A 43 20.15 3.00 21.19
CA LYS A 43 19.01 3.92 21.00
C LYS A 43 19.42 5.15 20.18
N GLU A 44 20.58 5.73 20.47
CA GLU A 44 21.11 6.88 19.75
C GLU A 44 21.43 6.55 18.30
N TYR A 45 22.03 5.39 18.03
CA TYR A 45 22.31 4.93 16.67
C TYR A 45 21.03 4.69 15.86
N MET A 46 20.06 3.96 16.44
CA MET A 46 18.75 3.74 15.81
C MET A 46 17.99 5.05 15.57
N ASN A 47 18.08 6.01 16.50
CA ASN A 47 17.45 7.32 16.36
C ASN A 47 18.16 8.20 15.34
N ARG A 48 19.49 8.16 15.24
CA ARG A 48 20.25 8.89 14.22
C ARG A 48 19.91 8.38 12.82
N ASP A 49 19.81 7.07 12.63
CA ASP A 49 19.41 6.50 11.34
C ASP A 49 17.95 6.89 11.00
N ARG A 50 17.08 6.96 12.01
CA ARG A 50 15.71 7.47 11.83
C ARG A 50 15.67 8.95 11.47
N SER A 51 16.44 9.80 12.14
CA SER A 51 16.50 11.24 11.84
C SER A 51 17.10 11.50 10.47
N ALA A 52 18.20 10.82 10.10
CA ALA A 52 18.81 10.93 8.77
C ALA A 52 17.84 10.50 7.66
N ARG A 53 17.06 9.43 7.90
CA ARG A 53 16.02 8.99 6.96
C ARG A 53 14.86 9.99 6.86
N ILE A 54 14.46 10.61 7.97
CA ILE A 54 13.42 11.64 7.98
C ILE A 54 13.92 12.91 7.28
N GLU A 55 15.18 13.30 7.49
CA GLU A 55 15.80 14.44 6.80
C GLU A 55 15.90 14.20 5.30
N GLU A 56 16.32 13.00 4.87
CA GLU A 56 16.33 12.61 3.46
C GLU A 56 14.91 12.63 2.85
N GLN A 57 13.91 12.13 3.58
CA GLN A 57 12.52 12.18 3.15
C GLN A 57 11.97 13.62 3.06
N LEU A 58 12.35 14.49 4.00
CA LEU A 58 11.98 15.90 3.99
C LEU A 58 12.67 16.66 2.84
N GLU A 59 13.94 16.39 2.57
CA GLU A 59 14.67 16.98 1.45
C GLU A 59 14.07 16.54 0.11
N GLN A 60 13.68 15.26 -0.01
CA GLN A 60 12.94 14.76 -1.17
C GLN A 60 11.56 15.42 -1.31
N MET A 61 10.82 15.65 -0.22
CA MET A 61 9.54 16.37 -0.26
C MET A 61 9.71 17.83 -0.65
N ASN A 62 10.67 18.54 -0.08
CA ASN A 62 10.96 19.93 -0.41
C ASN A 62 11.41 20.08 -1.87
N SER A 63 12.24 19.16 -2.37
CA SER A 63 12.64 19.14 -3.78
C SER A 63 11.43 18.89 -4.70
N ARG A 64 10.48 18.03 -4.31
CA ARG A 64 9.24 17.81 -5.07
C ARG A 64 8.35 19.05 -5.07
N GLN A 65 8.21 19.74 -3.94
CA GLN A 65 7.43 20.97 -3.85
C GLN A 65 8.06 22.11 -4.66
N GLN A 66 9.38 22.27 -4.61
CA GLN A 66 10.07 23.26 -5.44
C GLN A 66 9.91 22.97 -6.94
N LYS A 67 10.07 21.71 -7.37
CA LYS A 67 9.82 21.31 -8.76
C LYS A 67 8.38 21.53 -9.19
N MET A 68 7.41 21.30 -8.29
CA MET A 68 6.00 21.57 -8.57
C MET A 68 5.74 23.07 -8.75
N LEU A 69 6.30 23.91 -7.88
CA LEU A 69 6.22 25.36 -8.01
C LEU A 69 6.89 25.86 -9.29
N GLU A 70 8.05 25.31 -9.67
CA GLU A 70 8.72 25.62 -10.94
C GLU A 70 7.89 25.19 -12.16
N LEU A 71 7.28 24.00 -12.13
CA LEU A 71 6.41 23.53 -13.20
C LEU A 71 5.14 24.39 -13.34
N MET A 72 4.53 24.81 -12.23
CA MET A 72 3.39 25.73 -12.26
C MET A 72 3.81 27.09 -12.83
N ASN A 73 4.99 27.60 -12.45
CA ASN A 73 5.49 28.88 -12.93
C ASN A 73 5.88 28.82 -14.42
N ASN A 74 6.42 27.69 -14.88
CA ASN A 74 6.77 27.47 -16.29
C ASN A 74 5.55 27.17 -17.15
N SER A 75 4.46 26.59 -16.61
CA SER A 75 3.22 26.36 -17.38
C SER A 75 2.48 27.65 -17.76
N ALA A 76 2.81 28.78 -17.13
CA ALA A 76 2.29 30.10 -17.49
C ALA A 76 3.04 30.74 -18.67
N SER A 77 4.16 30.16 -19.12
CA SER A 77 4.95 30.65 -20.26
C SER A 77 5.35 29.49 -21.17
N LEU A 78 4.88 29.53 -22.42
CA LEU A 78 5.31 28.68 -23.56
C LEU A 78 4.37 27.53 -23.93
N SER A 79 3.28 27.93 -24.59
CA SER A 79 2.92 27.34 -25.88
C SER A 79 4.11 27.37 -26.85
N SER A 80 4.96 26.34 -26.89
CA SER A 80 5.67 25.89 -28.11
C SER A 80 6.68 24.76 -27.84
N HIS A 81 6.46 23.65 -28.54
CA HIS A 81 7.43 22.66 -29.05
C HIS A 81 8.07 21.62 -28.12
N ASP A 82 8.14 20.42 -28.71
CA ASP A 82 8.72 19.16 -28.28
C ASP A 82 10.00 19.29 -27.42
N GLU A 83 10.06 18.57 -26.30
CA GLU A 83 11.15 17.63 -26.00
C GLU A 83 10.66 16.57 -25.00
N ALA A 84 10.90 15.31 -25.35
CA ALA A 84 10.57 14.14 -24.56
C ALA A 84 11.45 14.06 -23.31
N ALA A 85 10.88 14.41 -22.15
CA ALA A 85 11.46 14.12 -20.85
C ALA A 85 10.57 13.09 -20.13
N HIS A 86 11.04 11.85 -20.01
CA HIS A 86 10.36 10.78 -19.28
C HIS A 86 10.35 11.09 -17.78
N SER A 87 9.32 11.81 -17.33
CA SER A 87 8.97 12.00 -15.92
C SER A 87 8.44 10.68 -15.36
N HIS A 88 9.18 10.08 -14.42
CA HIS A 88 8.69 8.98 -13.60
C HIS A 88 7.61 9.51 -12.64
N SER A 89 6.37 9.56 -13.13
CA SER A 89 5.19 9.75 -12.30
C SER A 89 4.89 8.47 -11.53
N THR A 90 5.05 8.53 -10.21
CA THR A 90 4.42 7.61 -9.24
C THR A 90 3.19 8.23 -8.60
N ASP A 91 2.57 9.19 -9.30
CA ASP A 91 1.23 9.65 -8.98
C ASP A 91 0.29 8.91 -9.93
N VAL A 92 -0.71 8.22 -9.38
CA VAL A 92 -1.82 7.71 -10.18
C VAL A 92 -2.66 8.94 -10.52
N GLY A 93 -2.17 9.74 -11.48
CA GLY A 93 -2.97 10.72 -12.17
C GLY A 93 -4.22 10.02 -12.70
N ALA A 94 -5.30 10.80 -12.85
CA ALA A 94 -6.55 10.30 -13.35
C ALA A 94 -6.31 9.43 -14.61
N PHE A 95 -7.10 8.37 -14.82
CA PHE A 95 -6.92 7.45 -15.96
C PHE A 95 -6.85 8.15 -17.34
N THR A 96 -7.33 9.40 -17.41
CA THR A 96 -7.17 10.31 -18.54
C THR A 96 -5.71 10.67 -18.85
N ASP A 97 -4.85 10.66 -17.84
CA ASP A 97 -3.42 11.02 -17.85
C ASP A 97 -2.52 9.80 -18.12
N LEU A 98 -3.09 8.59 -18.07
CA LEU A 98 -2.38 7.40 -18.53
C LEU A 98 -2.23 7.46 -20.05
N GLU A 99 -1.02 7.13 -20.53
CA GLU A 99 -0.75 7.03 -21.96
C GLU A 99 -1.87 6.22 -22.66
N PRO A 100 -2.31 6.64 -23.86
CA PRO A 100 -3.39 5.96 -24.58
C PRO A 100 -3.10 4.48 -24.85
N GLN A 101 -1.82 4.08 -24.90
CA GLN A 101 -1.41 2.69 -24.99
C GLN A 101 -1.66 1.89 -23.70
N VAL A 102 -1.54 2.53 -22.52
CA VAL A 102 -1.83 1.93 -21.22
C VAL A 102 -3.34 1.76 -21.05
N ARG A 103 -4.13 2.76 -21.46
CA ARG A 103 -5.60 2.71 -21.49
C ARG A 103 -6.11 1.52 -22.32
N LYS A 104 -5.62 1.40 -23.55
CA LYS A 104 -5.98 0.28 -24.45
C LYS A 104 -5.52 -1.08 -23.92
N GLY A 105 -4.40 -1.11 -23.19
CA GLY A 105 -3.91 -2.29 -22.50
C GLY A 105 -4.90 -2.73 -21.41
N ILE A 106 -5.30 -1.82 -20.53
CA ILE A 106 -6.26 -2.07 -19.45
C ILE A 106 -7.62 -2.51 -20.00
N GLU A 107 -8.15 -1.85 -21.02
CA GLU A 107 -9.42 -2.25 -21.67
C GLU A 107 -9.36 -3.66 -22.26
N LYS A 108 -8.22 -4.05 -22.86
CA LYS A 108 -8.02 -5.42 -23.33
C LYS A 108 -7.88 -6.43 -22.19
N THR A 109 -7.21 -6.05 -21.10
CA THR A 109 -7.07 -6.88 -19.90
C THR A 109 -8.44 -7.09 -19.24
N LEU A 110 -9.27 -6.04 -19.16
CA LEU A 110 -10.65 -6.12 -18.68
C LEU A 110 -11.51 -7.07 -19.52
N ALA A 111 -11.38 -7.01 -20.85
CA ALA A 111 -12.13 -7.87 -21.75
C ALA A 111 -11.67 -9.34 -21.75
N SER A 112 -10.46 -9.63 -21.25
CA SER A 112 -9.89 -10.99 -21.24
C SER A 112 -9.89 -11.66 -19.87
N LEU A 113 -10.21 -10.91 -18.81
CA LEU A 113 -10.34 -11.46 -17.45
C LEU A 113 -11.69 -12.17 -17.29
N PRO A 114 -11.69 -13.42 -16.77
CA PRO A 114 -12.94 -14.08 -16.39
C PRO A 114 -13.62 -13.28 -15.27
N GLU A 115 -14.95 -13.25 -15.27
CA GLU A 115 -15.71 -12.75 -14.11
C GLU A 115 -15.58 -13.74 -12.94
N GLY A 116 -15.34 -13.23 -11.73
CA GLY A 116 -15.19 -14.05 -10.52
C GLY A 116 -13.79 -13.99 -9.90
N GLU A 117 -13.34 -15.10 -9.34
CA GLU A 117 -12.02 -15.19 -8.69
C GLU A 117 -10.91 -15.08 -9.74
N VAL A 118 -9.97 -14.17 -9.49
CA VAL A 118 -8.83 -13.86 -10.36
C VAL A 118 -7.56 -13.94 -9.53
N ASP A 119 -6.62 -14.76 -9.97
CA ASP A 119 -5.29 -14.85 -9.37
C ASP A 119 -4.26 -13.95 -10.10
N HIS A 120 -3.04 -13.90 -9.57
CA HIS A 120 -1.96 -13.15 -10.20
C HIS A 120 -1.63 -13.64 -11.63
N SER A 121 -1.72 -14.95 -11.85
CA SER A 121 -1.39 -15.58 -13.14
C SER A 121 -2.41 -15.23 -14.23
N ASP A 122 -3.67 -15.05 -13.86
CA ASP A 122 -4.74 -14.60 -14.76
C ASP A 122 -4.52 -13.15 -15.19
N ILE A 123 -4.08 -12.29 -14.26
CA ILE A 123 -3.70 -10.90 -14.57
C ILE A 123 -2.47 -10.88 -15.48
N GLU A 124 -1.44 -11.67 -15.18
CA GLU A 124 -0.27 -11.81 -16.05
C GLU A 124 -0.67 -12.28 -17.46
N ARG A 125 -1.48 -13.34 -17.57
CA ARG A 125 -1.96 -13.87 -18.85
C ARG A 125 -2.75 -12.83 -19.63
N ALA A 126 -3.61 -12.07 -18.96
CA ALA A 126 -4.39 -11.00 -19.55
C ALA A 126 -3.48 -9.85 -20.06
N VAL A 127 -2.44 -9.48 -19.32
CA VAL A 127 -1.43 -8.47 -19.73
C VAL A 127 -0.55 -8.98 -20.88
N HIS A 128 -0.13 -10.25 -20.84
CA HIS A 128 0.60 -10.91 -21.94
C HIS A 128 -0.21 -10.96 -23.23
N SER A 129 -1.51 -11.26 -23.14
CA SER A 129 -2.42 -11.26 -24.30
C SER A 129 -2.58 -9.87 -24.93
N ALA A 130 -2.39 -8.80 -24.14
CA ALA A 130 -2.39 -7.43 -24.60
C ALA A 130 -1.06 -7.02 -25.29
N GLY A 131 -0.07 -7.92 -25.35
CA GLY A 131 1.23 -7.72 -26.00
C GLY A 131 2.29 -7.06 -25.12
N ARG A 132 2.14 -7.12 -23.78
CA ARG A 132 3.08 -6.56 -22.81
C ARG A 132 3.66 -7.69 -21.95
N THR A 133 4.98 -7.71 -21.78
CA THR A 133 5.71 -8.83 -21.14
C THR A 133 6.47 -8.40 -19.87
N ASP A 134 6.39 -7.13 -19.48
CA ASP A 134 7.19 -6.58 -18.38
C ASP A 134 6.45 -6.73 -17.02
N PRO A 135 7.05 -7.39 -16.01
CA PRO A 135 6.50 -7.50 -14.66
C PRO A 135 6.13 -6.15 -14.02
N ARG A 136 6.86 -5.08 -14.35
CA ARG A 136 6.53 -3.72 -13.87
C ARG A 136 5.19 -3.23 -14.42
N THR A 137 4.86 -3.64 -15.65
CA THR A 137 3.58 -3.30 -16.30
C THR A 137 2.43 -4.03 -15.63
N VAL A 138 2.60 -5.32 -15.28
CA VAL A 138 1.61 -6.11 -14.54
C VAL A 138 1.28 -5.44 -13.21
N LYS A 139 2.31 -5.07 -12.43
CA LYS A 139 2.13 -4.38 -11.14
C LYS A 139 1.44 -3.02 -11.29
N LYS A 140 1.78 -2.26 -12.33
CA LYS A 140 1.12 -0.97 -12.62
C LYS A 140 -0.34 -1.17 -13.01
N TYR A 141 -0.65 -2.13 -13.86
CA TYR A 141 -2.01 -2.37 -14.36
C TYR A 141 -2.91 -2.89 -13.25
N ARG A 142 -2.40 -3.78 -12.40
CA ARG A 142 -3.09 -4.26 -11.21
C ARG A 142 -3.54 -3.09 -10.31
N LYS A 143 -2.61 -2.19 -9.96
CA LYS A 143 -2.94 -1.01 -9.15
C LYS A 143 -4.02 -0.13 -9.77
N VAL A 144 -4.03 0.02 -11.09
CA VAL A 144 -5.03 0.83 -11.80
C VAL A 144 -6.39 0.13 -11.82
N LEU A 145 -6.42 -1.20 -11.89
CA LEU A 145 -7.66 -1.99 -11.80
C LEU A 145 -8.25 -1.97 -10.39
N GLU A 146 -7.40 -2.04 -9.36
CA GLU A 146 -7.76 -1.90 -7.95
C GLU A 146 -8.35 -0.50 -7.67
N SER A 147 -7.67 0.57 -8.11
CA SER A 147 -8.13 1.95 -7.90
C SER A 147 -9.46 2.28 -8.60
N ARG A 148 -9.93 1.42 -9.50
CA ARG A 148 -11.17 1.59 -10.26
C ARG A 148 -12.29 0.67 -9.80
N GLY A 149 -12.04 -0.18 -8.80
CA GLY A 149 -13.06 -1.10 -8.28
C GLY A 149 -13.38 -2.25 -9.23
N VAL A 150 -12.56 -2.46 -10.25
CA VAL A 150 -12.75 -3.58 -11.16
C VAL A 150 -12.19 -4.85 -10.55
N LEU A 151 -11.01 -4.75 -9.95
CA LEU A 151 -10.46 -5.79 -9.09
C LEU A 151 -10.68 -5.39 -7.64
N LEU A 152 -11.44 -6.22 -6.93
CA LEU A 152 -11.73 -6.06 -5.52
C LEU A 152 -10.93 -7.07 -4.70
N PRO A 153 -10.50 -6.72 -3.49
CA PRO A 153 -9.76 -7.64 -2.64
C PRO A 153 -10.63 -8.86 -2.31
N HIS A 154 -10.07 -10.07 -2.40
CA HIS A 154 -10.81 -11.27 -2.01
C HIS A 154 -11.10 -11.25 -0.49
N PRO A 155 -12.35 -11.43 -0.04
CA PRO A 155 -12.71 -11.21 1.36
C PRO A 155 -12.00 -12.17 2.34
N LEU A 156 -11.70 -13.39 1.89
CA LEU A 156 -11.06 -14.45 2.69
C LEU A 156 -9.58 -14.72 2.36
N LYS A 157 -9.11 -14.35 1.16
CA LYS A 157 -7.83 -14.79 0.60
C LYS A 157 -7.00 -13.62 0.10
N ALA A 158 -7.18 -12.45 0.69
CA ALA A 158 -6.42 -11.26 0.34
C ALA A 158 -4.90 -11.47 0.47
N ASP A 159 -4.47 -12.34 1.39
CA ASP A 159 -3.04 -12.65 1.60
C ASP A 159 -2.46 -13.64 0.55
N GLU A 160 -3.30 -14.30 -0.25
CA GLU A 160 -2.89 -15.27 -1.27
C GLU A 160 -2.77 -14.64 -2.67
N ASP A 161 -2.70 -13.31 -2.78
CA ASP A 161 -2.72 -12.59 -4.07
C ASP A 161 -3.94 -12.99 -4.93
N MET A 162 -5.13 -13.05 -4.30
CA MET A 162 -6.41 -13.28 -4.97
C MET A 162 -7.29 -12.04 -4.94
N TRP A 163 -7.95 -11.81 -6.08
CA TRP A 163 -8.90 -10.72 -6.29
C TRP A 163 -10.22 -11.25 -6.83
N ILE A 164 -11.26 -10.42 -6.74
CA ILE A 164 -12.55 -10.67 -7.35
C ILE A 164 -12.76 -9.64 -8.43
N HIS A 165 -13.02 -10.12 -9.64
CA HIS A 165 -13.41 -9.31 -10.76
C HIS A 165 -14.92 -9.10 -10.76
N GLY A 166 -15.32 -7.85 -10.55
CA GLY A 166 -16.71 -7.40 -10.59
C GLY A 166 -17.39 -7.29 -9.24
N LEU A 167 -18.10 -6.18 -9.04
CA LEU A 167 -18.80 -5.84 -7.81
C LEU A 167 -19.89 -6.86 -7.44
N ARG A 168 -20.61 -7.37 -8.43
CA ARG A 168 -21.67 -8.38 -8.23
C ARG A 168 -21.12 -9.67 -7.65
N GLN A 169 -20.04 -10.20 -8.22
CA GLN A 169 -19.38 -11.41 -7.73
C GLN A 169 -18.85 -11.20 -6.30
N PHE A 170 -18.27 -10.03 -6.04
CA PHE A 170 -17.78 -9.66 -4.71
C PHE A 170 -18.92 -9.62 -3.69
N ALA A 171 -20.03 -8.93 -3.99
CA ALA A 171 -21.18 -8.83 -3.11
C ALA A 171 -21.82 -10.20 -2.84
N VAL A 172 -22.00 -11.01 -3.88
CA VAL A 172 -22.52 -12.38 -3.74
C VAL A 172 -21.59 -13.23 -2.86
N LEU A 173 -20.27 -13.17 -3.05
CA LEU A 173 -19.35 -13.96 -2.24
C LEU A 173 -19.37 -13.52 -0.77
N CYS A 174 -19.39 -12.22 -0.52
CA CYS A 174 -19.46 -11.65 0.82
C CYS A 174 -20.73 -12.08 1.57
N GLU A 175 -21.87 -12.06 0.90
CA GLU A 175 -23.15 -12.45 1.51
C GLU A 175 -23.32 -13.97 1.59
N ALA A 176 -22.85 -14.73 0.60
CA ALA A 176 -23.04 -16.18 0.52
C ALA A 176 -22.08 -16.98 1.41
N SER A 177 -20.87 -16.49 1.66
CA SER A 177 -19.85 -17.23 2.41
C SER A 177 -20.00 -17.03 3.91
N ASP A 178 -20.26 -18.09 4.67
CA ASP A 178 -20.38 -18.03 6.13
C ASP A 178 -19.07 -17.59 6.83
N ASP A 179 -17.93 -17.77 6.18
CA ASP A 179 -16.62 -17.36 6.69
C ASP A 179 -16.42 -15.83 6.67
N VAL A 180 -17.18 -15.11 5.83
CA VAL A 180 -17.15 -13.65 5.78
C VAL A 180 -18.02 -13.10 6.91
N THR A 181 -17.36 -12.69 8.00
CA THR A 181 -18.04 -12.05 9.13
C THR A 181 -18.50 -10.63 8.79
N VAL A 182 -19.54 -10.14 9.48
CA VAL A 182 -20.05 -8.76 9.36
C VAL A 182 -18.93 -7.74 9.63
N GLY A 183 -18.05 -8.00 10.60
CA GLY A 183 -16.91 -7.15 10.89
C GLY A 183 -15.88 -7.09 9.75
N ARG A 184 -15.65 -8.22 9.06
CA ARG A 184 -14.77 -8.27 7.89
C ARG A 184 -15.38 -7.53 6.70
N LEU A 185 -16.69 -7.69 6.47
CA LEU A 185 -17.40 -6.97 5.43
C LEU A 185 -17.37 -5.45 5.67
N ASN A 186 -17.61 -5.00 6.92
CA ASN A 186 -17.52 -3.60 7.30
C ASN A 186 -16.10 -3.03 7.09
N PHE A 187 -15.06 -3.78 7.46
CA PHE A 187 -13.69 -3.38 7.21
C PHE A 187 -13.40 -3.20 5.71
N LEU A 188 -13.80 -4.16 4.88
CA LEU A 188 -13.56 -4.12 3.44
C LEU A 188 -14.33 -3.00 2.75
N LEU A 189 -15.63 -2.87 3.06
CA LEU A 189 -16.46 -1.79 2.51
C LEU A 189 -15.96 -0.43 2.97
N GLY A 190 -15.60 -0.27 4.24
CA GLY A 190 -15.06 0.99 4.76
C GLY A 190 -13.73 1.38 4.11
N ASP A 191 -12.86 0.43 3.79
CA ASP A 191 -11.61 0.72 3.06
C ASP A 191 -11.87 1.07 1.59
N LEU A 192 -12.83 0.40 0.94
CA LEU A 192 -13.22 0.67 -0.44
C LEU A 192 -13.95 2.02 -0.60
N GLU A 193 -14.78 2.38 0.37
CA GLU A 193 -15.50 3.66 0.43
C GLU A 193 -14.53 4.81 0.70
N LYS A 194 -13.58 4.66 1.64
CA LYS A 194 -12.51 5.64 1.86
C LYS A 194 -11.64 5.85 0.64
N ALA A 195 -11.42 4.79 -0.14
CA ALA A 195 -10.70 4.87 -1.40
C ALA A 195 -11.54 5.50 -2.54
N GLY A 196 -12.82 5.78 -2.30
CA GLY A 196 -13.75 6.34 -3.29
C GLY A 196 -14.05 5.38 -4.44
N VAL A 197 -13.90 4.08 -4.18
CA VAL A 197 -13.97 3.04 -5.20
C VAL A 197 -15.40 2.50 -5.35
N ILE A 198 -16.12 2.34 -4.24
CA ILE A 198 -17.47 1.78 -4.18
C ILE A 198 -18.22 2.42 -3.02
N SER A 199 -19.49 2.77 -3.22
CA SER A 199 -20.39 3.17 -2.13
C SER A 199 -21.20 1.99 -1.56
N GLU A 200 -21.83 2.19 -0.40
CA GLU A 200 -22.77 1.22 0.16
C GLU A 200 -23.94 0.95 -0.80
N GLU A 201 -24.44 1.99 -1.47
CA GLU A 201 -25.53 1.92 -2.45
C GLU A 201 -25.13 1.04 -3.64
N ASP A 202 -23.94 1.28 -4.21
CA ASP A 202 -23.41 0.48 -5.32
C ASP A 202 -23.29 -1.00 -4.96
N TYR A 203 -22.89 -1.32 -3.72
CA TYR A 203 -22.81 -2.71 -3.25
C TYR A 203 -24.19 -3.36 -3.16
N ARG A 204 -25.18 -2.64 -2.63
CA ARG A 204 -26.57 -3.13 -2.54
C ARG A 204 -27.15 -3.36 -3.93
N ASP A 205 -26.96 -2.43 -4.85
CA ASP A 205 -27.43 -2.51 -6.24
C ASP A 205 -26.77 -3.64 -7.03
N ALA A 206 -25.57 -4.07 -6.62
CA ALA A 206 -24.87 -5.17 -7.25
C ALA A 206 -25.37 -6.56 -6.82
N LEU A 207 -26.15 -6.66 -5.75
CA LEU A 207 -26.73 -7.94 -5.31
C LEU A 207 -27.90 -8.33 -6.24
N PRO A 208 -28.03 -9.62 -6.62
CA PRO A 208 -29.20 -10.09 -7.34
C PRO A 208 -30.49 -9.86 -6.52
N ASP A 209 -31.58 -9.46 -7.17
CA ASP A 209 -32.89 -9.24 -6.52
C ASP A 209 -33.33 -10.47 -5.68
N ASP A 210 -33.09 -11.68 -6.19
CA ASP A 210 -33.36 -12.96 -5.51
C ASP A 210 -32.60 -13.14 -4.18
N PHE A 211 -31.50 -12.41 -3.99
CA PHE A 211 -30.69 -12.43 -2.77
C PHE A 211 -31.24 -11.49 -1.70
N VAL A 212 -31.87 -10.40 -2.13
CA VAL A 212 -32.49 -9.38 -1.27
C VAL A 212 -33.85 -9.86 -0.77
N GLU A 213 -34.61 -10.56 -1.62
CA GLU A 213 -35.93 -11.10 -1.29
C GLU A 213 -35.84 -12.44 -0.53
N GLY A 214 -35.32 -12.45 0.70
CA GLY A 214 -35.48 -13.62 1.58
C GLY A 214 -34.39 -13.89 2.61
N ARG A 215 -33.36 -13.05 2.70
CA ARG A 215 -32.30 -13.18 3.72
C ARG A 215 -32.01 -11.85 4.38
N ALA A 216 -31.70 -11.89 5.68
CA ALA A 216 -31.08 -10.76 6.35
C ALA A 216 -29.66 -10.62 5.83
N LEU A 217 -29.38 -9.56 5.07
CA LEU A 217 -28.06 -9.33 4.52
C LEU A 217 -27.09 -8.94 5.65
N LYS A 218 -25.83 -9.32 5.50
CA LYS A 218 -24.77 -8.93 6.43
C LYS A 218 -24.54 -7.43 6.37
N ILE A 219 -24.70 -6.81 5.21
CA ILE A 219 -24.61 -5.34 5.08
C ILE A 219 -25.64 -4.61 5.95
N ASP A 220 -26.85 -5.14 6.13
CA ASP A 220 -27.87 -4.54 6.98
C ASP A 220 -27.55 -4.63 8.48
N GLN A 221 -26.60 -5.48 8.86
CA GLN A 221 -26.11 -5.63 10.23
C GLN A 221 -24.92 -4.70 10.53
N ILE A 222 -24.40 -4.01 9.51
CA ILE A 222 -23.32 -3.04 9.66
C ILE A 222 -23.91 -1.71 10.08
N THR A 223 -23.61 -1.28 11.30
CA THR A 223 -23.82 0.11 11.70
C THR A 223 -22.70 0.97 11.12
N PHE A 224 -22.97 1.63 9.99
CA PHE A 224 -22.11 2.71 9.50
C PHE A 224 -22.23 3.88 10.48
N ASN A 225 -21.17 4.11 11.27
CA ASN A 225 -21.07 5.34 12.04
C ASN A 225 -20.79 6.48 11.06
N SER A 226 -21.85 7.09 10.53
CA SER A 226 -21.76 8.34 9.76
C SER A 226 -21.12 9.40 10.66
N SER A 227 -19.90 9.83 10.34
CA SER A 227 -19.19 10.94 11.00
C SER A 227 -18.44 11.76 9.98
#